data_AF-A0A496UYQ8-F1
#
_entry.id   AF-A0A496UYQ8-F1
#
_cell.length_a   1.000
_cell.length_b   1.000
_cell.length_c   1.000
_cell.angle_alpha   90.00
_cell.angle_beta   90.00
_cell.angle_gamma   90.00
#
_symmetry.space_group_name_H-M   'P 1'
#
loop_
_entity.id
_entity.type
_entity.pdbx_description
1 polymer ?
#
loop_
_entity_poly.entity_id
_entity_poly.type
_entity_poly.pdbx_seq_one_letter_code
_entity_poly.pdbx_strand_id
1 'polypeptide(L)' 'MDIVESGVYPDHLWVEIIMPEDEDREIEMGHLAAELSTDILVDYGYHITISSGTRLEKKAA' A
#
# COMPACT_ATOMS: atom_id res chain seq x y z
N MET A 1 2.70 -10.15 6.46
CA MET A 1 1.87 -9.59 5.38
C MET A 1 0.46 -10.03 5.70
N ASP A 2 -0.34 -9.11 6.21
CA ASP A 2 -1.71 -9.38 6.60
C ASP A 2 -2.62 -8.69 5.58
N ILE A 3 -3.62 -9.43 5.09
CA ILE A 3 -4.63 -8.91 4.19
C ILE A 3 -5.90 -8.77 5.02
N VAL A 4 -6.40 -7.55 5.14
CA VAL A 4 -7.59 -7.23 5.92
C VAL A 4 -8.57 -6.43 5.08
N GLU A 5 -9.86 -6.68 5.29
CA GLU A 5 -10.92 -5.86 4.71
C GLU A 5 -10.95 -4.48 5.39
N SER A 6 -11.20 -3.43 4.63
CA SER A 6 -11.35 -2.10 5.21
C SER A 6 -12.65 -2.01 6.01
N GLY A 7 -12.57 -1.51 7.25
CA GLY A 7 -13.77 -1.15 8.02
C GLY A 7 -14.51 0.09 7.48
N VAL A 8 -13.94 0.81 6.51
CA VAL A 8 -14.49 2.05 5.94
C VAL A 8 -14.88 1.89 4.48
N TYR A 9 -14.08 1.16 3.69
CA TYR A 9 -14.33 0.92 2.27
C TYR A 9 -14.34 -0.59 1.97
N PRO A 10 -15.48 -1.28 2.17
CA PRO A 10 -15.55 -2.74 2.13
C PRO A 10 -15.22 -3.35 0.76
N ASP A 11 -15.22 -2.53 -0.30
CA ASP A 11 -14.81 -2.85 -1.67
C ASP A 11 -13.31 -2.60 -1.93
N HIS A 12 -12.54 -2.14 -0.94
CA HIS A 12 -11.12 -1.87 -1.05
C HIS A 12 -10.28 -2.90 -0.28
N LEU A 13 -9.26 -3.43 -0.95
CA LEU A 13 -8.23 -4.26 -0.33
C LEU A 13 -7.11 -3.38 0.24
N TRP A 14 -6.75 -3.61 1.51
CA TRP A 14 -5.58 -2.96 2.11
C TRP A 14 -4.49 -4.00 2.38
N VAL A 15 -3.29 -3.71 1.88
CA VAL A 15 -2.11 -4.55 2.07
C VAL A 15 -1.07 -3.72 2.82
N GLU A 16 -0.77 -4.10 4.06
CA GLU A 16 0.27 -3.45 4.87
C GLU A 16 1.65 -4.00 4.49
N ILE A 17 2.56 -3.11 4.12
CA ILE A 17 3.96 -3.43 3.84
C ILE A 17 4.83 -2.60 4.77
N ILE A 18 5.71 -3.26 5.53
CA ILE A 18 6.68 -2.59 6.38
C ILE A 18 7.85 -2.16 5.49
N MET A 19 8.01 -0.85 5.33
CA MET A 19 9.09 -0.27 4.55
C MET A 19 10.43 -0.42 5.28
N PRO A 20 11.52 -0.82 4.58
CA PRO A 20 12.85 -0.82 5.15
C PRO A 20 13.34 0.62 5.42
N GLU A 21 14.17 0.81 6.45
CA GLU A 21 14.76 2.11 6.83
C GLU A 21 15.94 2.53 5.91
N ASP A 22 15.77 2.36 4.60
CA ASP A 22 16.78 2.66 3.58
C ASP A 22 16.16 3.59 2.54
N GLU A 23 16.71 4.80 2.40
CA GLU A 23 16.19 5.85 1.53
C GLU A 23 16.27 5.48 0.04
N ASP A 24 17.36 4.84 -0.40
CA ASP A 24 17.50 4.39 -1.79
C ASP A 24 16.44 3.33 -2.10
N ARG A 25 16.18 2.46 -1.12
CA ARG A 25 15.15 1.41 -1.24
C ARG A 25 13.74 1.99 -1.21
N GLU A 26 13.49 3.06 -0.47
CA GLU A 26 12.21 3.78 -0.50
C GLU A 26 11.93 4.36 -1.89
N ILE A 27 12.92 4.98 -2.51
CA ILE A 27 12.81 5.54 -3.87
C ILE A 27 12.55 4.42 -4.90
N GLU A 28 13.29 3.31 -4.82
CA GLU A 28 13.09 2.15 -5.69
C GLU A 28 11.67 1.58 -5.57
N MET A 29 11.19 1.42 -4.33
CA MET A 29 9.83 0.96 -4.07
C MET A 29 8.77 1.94 -4.59
N GLY A 30 9.01 3.24 -4.50
CA GLY A 30 8.13 4.27 -5.06
C GLY A 30 8.01 4.19 -6.58
N HIS A 31 9.11 3.95 -7.29
CA HIS A 31 9.08 3.75 -8.75
C HIS A 31 8.34 2.45 -9.14
N LEU A 32 8.65 1.34 -8.46
CA LEU A 32 7.97 0.06 -8.69
C LEU A 32 6.46 0.17 -8.42
N ALA A 33 6.07 0.87 -7.36
CA ALA A 33 4.69 1.17 -7.01
C ALA A 33 3.96 1.93 -8.12
N ALA A 34 4.59 2.96 -8.68
CA ALA A 34 4.00 3.77 -9.75
C ALA A 34 3.81 2.94 -11.03
N GLU A 35 4.82 2.17 -11.43
CA GLU A 35 4.76 1.27 -12.60
C GLU A 35 3.64 0.24 -12.43
N LEU A 36 3.65 -0.51 -11.32
CA LEU A 36 2.65 -1.53 -11.05
C LEU A 36 1.21 -0.95 -10.99
N SER A 37 1.04 0.24 -10.41
CA SER A 37 -0.28 0.90 -10.37
C SER A 37 -0.78 1.27 -11.77
N THR A 38 0.13 1.65 -12.67
CA THR A 38 -0.20 1.99 -14.06
C THR A 38 -0.58 0.73 -14.82
N ASP A 39 0.21 -0.33 -14.71
CA ASP A 39 -0.06 -1.61 -15.37
C ASP A 39 -1.40 -2.19 -14.92
N ILE A 40 -1.69 -2.16 -13.62
CA ILE A 40 -2.96 -2.68 -13.10
C ILE A 40 -4.15 -1.87 -13.61
N LEU A 41 -4.01 -0.54 -13.71
CA LEU A 41 -5.05 0.33 -14.24
C LEU A 41 -5.27 0.09 -15.74
N VAL A 42 -4.20 -0.02 -16.53
CA VAL A 42 -4.27 -0.14 -17.99
C VAL A 42 -4.72 -1.54 -18.42
N ASP A 43 -4.19 -2.58 -17.78
CA ASP A 43 -4.43 -3.96 -18.21
C ASP A 43 -5.71 -4.55 -17.60
N TYR A 44 -6.08 -4.13 -16.38
CA TYR A 44 -7.20 -4.73 -15.64
C TYR A 44 -8.30 -3.73 -15.26
N GLY A 45 -8.10 -2.42 -15.44
CA GLY A 45 -9.11 -1.40 -15.15
C GLY A 45 -9.33 -1.13 -13.65
N TYR A 46 -8.44 -1.62 -12.78
CA TYR A 46 -8.52 -1.39 -11.34
C TYR A 46 -7.61 -0.26 -10.90
N HIS A 47 -8.11 0.59 -9.99
CA HIS A 47 -7.32 1.66 -9.39
C HIS A 47 -6.71 1.18 -8.07
N ILE A 48 -5.40 1.38 -7.92
CA ILE A 48 -4.68 1.10 -6.66
C ILE A 48 -4.05 2.40 -6.17
N THR A 49 -4.11 2.60 -4.85
CA THR A 49 -3.46 3.72 -4.19
C THR A 49 -2.39 3.20 -3.24
N ILE A 50 -1.19 3.75 -3.35
CA ILE A 50 -0.06 3.43 -2.48
C ILE A 50 0.26 4.69 -1.70
N SER A 51 0.34 4.58 -0.38
CA SER A 51 0.57 5.69 0.52
C SER A 51 1.43 5.23 1.69
N SER A 52 2.35 6.09 2.12
CA SER A 52 3.09 5.86 3.35
C SER A 52 2.17 6.06 4.55
N GLY A 53 2.07 5.04 5.40
CA GLY A 53 1.29 5.08 6.62
C GLY A 53 2.20 4.85 7.81
N THR A 54 2.09 5.68 8.84
CA THR A 54 2.67 5.36 10.15
C THR A 54 1.66 4.49 10.89
N ARG A 55 2.09 3.31 11.35
CA ARG A 55 1.25 2.45 12.17
C ARG A 55 0.94 3.17 13.49
N LEU A 56 -0.31 3.60 13.67
CA LEU A 56 -0.80 4.05 14.97
C LEU A 56 -0.96 2.80 15.83
N GLU A 57 -0.05 2.59 16.80
CA GLU A 57 -0.28 1.58 17.82
C GLU A 57 -1.57 1.93 18.57
N LYS A 58 -2.57 1.05 18.52
CA LYS A 58 -3.70 1.13 19.44
C LYS A 58 -3.12 1.00 20.85
N LYS A 59 -3.16 2.07 21.64
CA LYS A 59 -2.99 1.95 23.10
C LYS A 59 -4.04 0.95 23.58
N ALA A 60 -3.56 -0.18 24.10
CA ALA A 60 -4.40 -1.12 24.82
C ALA A 60 -5.07 -0.35 25.97
N ALA A 61 -6.40 -0.33 25.95
CA ALA A 61 -7.23 0.20 27.03
C ALA A 61 -7.34 -0.83 28.16
#